data_AF-A0A1Z4QR56-F1
#
_entry.id   AF-A0A1Z4QR56-F1
#
_cell.length_a   1.000
_cell.length_b   1.000
_cell.length_c   1.000
_cell.angle_alpha   90.00
_cell.angle_beta   90.00
_cell.angle_gamma   90.00
#
_symmetry.space_group_name_H-M   'P 1'
#
loop_
_entity.id
_entity.type
_entity.pdbx_description
1 polymer ?
#
loop_
_entity_poly.entity_id
_entity_poly.type
_entity_poly.pdbx_seq_one_letter_code
_entity_poly.pdbx_strand_id
1 'polypeptide(L)'
;MSYSEIWNNNQFWWSYALELPTLVWARPILDRMGIPSALVKQPEIWSAIYPYIQSEHRRRREAKDWEVGTIKGANKLWQEVVTVALQQLAEQTDRRVAMELEHWVIRHFLWREFQTAMHAWSYVLYTGCLYPDDYYPERQIPPPAVLTPLFPEIIPLVFPEEKEEFEEVLKQIAPPRAEDESLLSMCGDAITIRRIVEDESVVKALRIIASKLDEAGRAEVTQWALLQAAKLTDSIEPEELQGDKYLRVESPCSDFPSVLDFPISEEVNDGSNL
;
A
#
# COMPACT_ATOMS: atom_id res chain seq x y z
N MET A 1 -6.21 -10.63 8.98
CA MET A 1 -4.83 -11.09 8.84
C MET A 1 -4.10 -10.87 10.14
N SER A 2 -3.41 -11.86 10.67
CA SER A 2 -2.58 -11.75 11.88
C SER A 2 -1.16 -11.29 11.55
N TYR A 3 -0.46 -10.72 12.54
CA TYR A 3 0.92 -10.26 12.35
C TYR A 3 1.88 -11.41 11.96
N SER A 4 1.68 -12.63 12.46
CA SER A 4 2.48 -13.77 12.03
C SER A 4 2.25 -14.19 10.57
N GLU A 5 1.05 -13.95 10.03
CA GLU A 5 0.70 -14.35 8.66
C GLU A 5 1.43 -13.55 7.60
N ILE A 6 1.76 -12.27 7.87
CA ILE A 6 2.43 -11.41 6.89
C ILE A 6 3.83 -11.94 6.50
N TRP A 7 4.44 -12.77 7.35
CA TRP A 7 5.76 -13.35 7.13
C TRP A 7 5.70 -14.71 6.39
N ASN A 8 4.55 -15.35 6.35
CA ASN A 8 4.44 -16.74 5.90
C ASN A 8 4.52 -16.87 4.38
N ASN A 9 5.66 -17.38 3.86
CA ASN A 9 5.91 -17.58 2.43
C ASN A 9 5.81 -16.28 1.58
N ASN A 10 5.95 -15.12 2.21
CA ASN A 10 5.79 -13.81 1.56
C ASN A 10 7.13 -13.11 1.26
N GLN A 11 8.25 -13.84 1.34
CA GLN A 11 9.59 -13.30 1.12
C GLN A 11 9.70 -12.56 -0.23
N PHE A 12 9.12 -13.13 -1.30
CA PHE A 12 9.09 -12.50 -2.62
C PHE A 12 8.38 -11.14 -2.57
N TRP A 13 7.20 -11.07 -1.96
CA TRP A 13 6.39 -9.85 -1.89
C TRP A 13 7.05 -8.75 -1.07
N TRP A 14 7.65 -9.08 0.07
CA TRP A 14 8.43 -8.13 0.85
C TRP A 14 9.64 -7.62 0.07
N SER A 15 10.41 -8.52 -0.55
CA SER A 15 11.59 -8.15 -1.34
C SER A 15 11.19 -7.19 -2.45
N TYR A 16 10.14 -7.55 -3.20
CA TYR A 16 9.64 -6.79 -4.32
C TYR A 16 9.12 -5.41 -3.88
N ALA A 17 8.31 -5.35 -2.84
CA ALA A 17 7.76 -4.10 -2.31
C ALA A 17 8.86 -3.14 -1.87
N LEU A 18 9.87 -3.65 -1.15
CA LEU A 18 10.98 -2.86 -0.63
C LEU A 18 11.95 -2.40 -1.73
N GLU A 19 11.95 -3.05 -2.89
CA GLU A 19 12.74 -2.66 -4.06
C GLU A 19 12.13 -1.46 -4.79
N LEU A 20 10.80 -1.40 -4.92
CA LEU A 20 10.14 -0.38 -5.75
C LEU A 20 10.55 1.06 -5.44
N PRO A 21 10.66 1.51 -4.17
CA PRO A 21 11.07 2.88 -3.86
C PRO A 21 12.53 3.19 -4.25
N THR A 22 13.33 2.17 -4.56
CA THR A 22 14.74 2.32 -4.99
C THR A 22 14.89 2.45 -6.50
N LEU A 23 13.83 2.18 -7.27
CA LEU A 23 13.85 2.25 -8.73
C LEU A 23 14.11 3.69 -9.19
N VAL A 24 15.25 3.89 -9.85
CA VAL A 24 15.70 5.24 -10.27
C VAL A 24 14.67 5.94 -11.16
N TRP A 25 14.02 5.18 -12.04
CA TRP A 25 13.03 5.70 -12.97
C TRP A 25 11.69 6.06 -12.30
N ALA A 26 11.36 5.46 -11.15
CA ALA A 26 10.14 5.74 -10.40
C ALA A 26 10.25 6.99 -9.49
N ARG A 27 11.47 7.55 -9.32
CA ARG A 27 11.72 8.74 -8.51
C ARG A 27 10.74 9.90 -8.73
N PRO A 28 10.37 10.27 -9.97
CA PRO A 28 9.48 11.40 -10.21
C PRO A 28 8.04 11.22 -9.70
N ILE A 29 7.67 10.00 -9.28
CA ILE A 29 6.30 9.64 -8.91
C ILE A 29 6.21 8.99 -7.52
N LEU A 30 7.30 8.97 -6.74
CA LEU A 30 7.32 8.40 -5.38
C LEU A 30 6.30 9.07 -4.44
N ASP A 31 6.07 10.36 -4.63
CA ASP A 31 5.09 11.15 -3.87
C ASP A 31 3.65 10.68 -4.10
N ARG A 32 3.36 10.10 -5.27
CA ARG A 32 2.05 9.53 -5.62
C ARG A 32 1.85 8.13 -5.08
N MET A 33 2.93 7.42 -4.76
CA MET A 33 2.89 6.03 -4.30
C MET A 33 2.52 5.88 -2.82
N GLY A 34 2.29 6.96 -2.07
CA GLY A 34 1.99 6.87 -0.63
C GLY A 34 3.20 6.48 0.24
N ILE A 35 4.41 6.62 -0.30
CA ILE A 35 5.68 6.43 0.41
C ILE A 35 5.85 7.55 1.46
N PRO A 36 6.46 7.26 2.63
CA PRO A 36 6.72 8.29 3.65
C PRO A 36 7.43 9.52 3.08
N SER A 37 6.93 10.71 3.40
CA SER A 37 7.43 11.96 2.80
C SER A 37 8.93 12.21 3.01
N ALA A 38 9.51 11.68 4.09
CA ALA A 38 10.95 11.72 4.32
C ALA A 38 11.73 10.95 3.25
N LEU A 39 11.23 9.78 2.85
CA LEU A 39 11.83 8.94 1.80
C LEU A 39 11.57 9.47 0.39
N VAL A 40 10.48 10.23 0.18
CA VAL A 40 10.27 10.96 -1.07
C VAL A 40 11.30 12.10 -1.21
N LYS A 41 11.60 12.80 -0.12
CA LYS A 41 12.57 13.92 -0.11
C LYS A 41 14.02 13.46 -0.17
N GLN A 42 14.33 12.32 0.44
CA GLN A 42 15.69 11.75 0.54
C GLN A 42 15.66 10.25 0.18
N PRO A 43 15.35 9.90 -1.08
CA PRO A 43 15.22 8.50 -1.52
C PRO A 43 16.54 7.71 -1.43
N GLU A 44 17.67 8.40 -1.40
CA GLU A 44 19.00 7.83 -1.20
C GLU A 44 19.17 7.11 0.13
N ILE A 45 18.45 7.51 1.20
CA ILE A 45 18.51 6.84 2.51
C ILE A 45 18.08 5.38 2.34
N TRP A 46 16.90 5.17 1.76
CA TRP A 46 16.39 3.82 1.53
C TRP A 46 17.20 3.07 0.46
N SER A 47 17.63 3.76 -0.60
CA SER A 47 18.46 3.18 -1.65
C SER A 47 19.81 2.65 -1.13
N ALA A 48 20.33 3.22 -0.03
CA ALA A 48 21.56 2.74 0.62
C ALA A 48 21.31 1.53 1.54
N ILE A 49 20.12 1.44 2.16
CA ILE A 49 19.75 0.36 3.09
C ILE A 49 19.26 -0.88 2.35
N TYR A 50 18.44 -0.75 1.31
CA TYR A 50 17.84 -1.90 0.61
C TYR A 50 18.85 -2.96 0.12
N PRO A 51 20.02 -2.61 -0.45
CA PRO A 51 21.01 -3.61 -0.86
C PRO A 51 21.52 -4.47 0.31
N TYR A 52 21.55 -3.94 1.54
CA TYR A 52 21.90 -4.69 2.74
C TYR A 52 20.93 -5.86 2.94
N ILE A 53 19.61 -5.65 2.79
CA ILE A 53 18.59 -6.69 2.93
C ILE A 53 18.91 -7.89 2.03
N GLN A 54 19.15 -7.64 0.75
CA GLN A 54 19.45 -8.69 -0.24
C GLN A 54 20.74 -9.43 0.10
N SER A 55 21.80 -8.67 0.44
CA SER A 55 23.12 -9.24 0.74
C SER A 55 23.11 -10.06 2.03
N GLU A 56 22.48 -9.57 3.08
CA GLU A 56 22.46 -10.20 4.40
C GLU A 56 21.58 -11.45 4.40
N HIS A 57 20.42 -11.38 3.76
CA HIS A 57 19.57 -12.55 3.58
C HIS A 57 20.28 -13.66 2.77
N ARG A 58 21.00 -13.30 1.70
CA ARG A 58 21.82 -14.25 0.94
C ARG A 58 22.94 -14.86 1.80
N ARG A 59 23.72 -14.02 2.49
CA ARG A 59 24.83 -14.44 3.35
C ARG A 59 24.37 -15.42 4.42
N ARG A 60 23.29 -15.09 5.14
CA ARG A 60 22.73 -15.94 6.21
C ARG A 60 22.14 -17.26 5.68
N ARG A 61 21.54 -17.24 4.48
CA ARG A 61 21.06 -18.45 3.81
C ARG A 61 22.21 -19.39 3.43
N GLU A 62 23.31 -18.86 2.91
CA GLU A 62 24.50 -19.63 2.51
C GLU A 62 25.27 -20.19 3.71
N ALA A 63 25.36 -19.43 4.81
CA ALA A 63 26.02 -19.85 6.04
C ALA A 63 25.31 -21.01 6.75
N LYS A 64 24.06 -21.33 6.38
CA LYS A 64 23.18 -22.29 7.08
C LYS A 64 23.02 -21.96 8.58
N ASP A 65 23.15 -20.69 8.96
CA ASP A 65 23.01 -20.19 10.34
C ASP A 65 21.58 -20.32 10.91
N TRP A 66 20.70 -21.05 10.22
CA TRP A 66 19.27 -21.15 10.50
C TRP A 66 18.84 -22.61 10.38
N GLU A 67 17.63 -22.93 10.82
CA GLU A 67 16.95 -24.20 10.49
C GLU A 67 16.62 -24.27 8.97
N VAL A 68 17.65 -24.11 8.12
CA VAL A 68 17.62 -23.99 6.66
C VAL A 68 17.15 -25.33 6.09
N GLY A 69 15.85 -25.42 5.91
CA GLY A 69 15.15 -26.63 5.50
C GLY A 69 13.68 -26.60 5.91
N THR A 70 13.30 -25.74 6.86
CA THR A 70 11.90 -25.53 7.26
C THR A 70 11.37 -24.19 6.76
N ILE A 71 10.07 -24.15 6.43
CA ILE A 71 9.35 -22.91 6.09
C ILE A 71 9.45 -21.89 7.24
N LYS A 72 9.39 -22.37 8.49
CA LYS A 72 9.47 -21.53 9.69
C LYS A 72 10.83 -20.82 9.81
N GLY A 73 11.93 -21.51 9.54
CA GLY A 73 13.27 -20.92 9.56
C GLY A 73 13.44 -19.84 8.48
N ALA A 74 12.91 -20.08 7.27
CA ALA A 74 12.94 -19.10 6.18
C ALA A 74 12.15 -17.82 6.52
N ASN A 75 10.95 -17.96 7.09
CA ASN A 75 10.13 -16.81 7.49
C ASN A 75 10.82 -15.99 8.60
N LYS A 76 11.40 -16.66 9.60
CA LYS A 76 12.12 -16.00 10.70
C LYS A 76 13.34 -15.22 10.20
N LEU A 77 14.15 -15.84 9.32
CA LEU A 77 15.31 -15.18 8.73
C LEU A 77 14.89 -13.89 8.00
N TRP A 78 13.84 -13.96 7.19
CA TRP A 78 13.37 -12.80 6.45
C TRP A 78 12.88 -11.68 7.37
N GLN A 79 12.09 -12.05 8.39
CA GLN A 79 11.63 -11.10 9.41
C GLN A 79 12.81 -10.37 10.05
N GLU A 80 13.84 -11.08 10.50
CA GLU A 80 14.99 -10.45 11.15
C GLU A 80 15.76 -9.50 10.24
N VAL A 81 16.00 -9.88 8.98
CA VAL A 81 16.71 -9.02 8.03
C VAL A 81 15.92 -7.74 7.76
N VAL A 82 14.60 -7.84 7.58
CA VAL A 82 13.72 -6.67 7.42
C VAL A 82 13.72 -5.81 8.69
N THR A 83 13.65 -6.41 9.88
CA THR A 83 13.72 -5.67 11.15
C THR A 83 15.00 -4.84 11.26
N VAL A 84 16.17 -5.43 10.99
CA VAL A 84 17.44 -4.71 11.06
C VAL A 84 17.48 -3.55 10.06
N ALA A 85 16.97 -3.75 8.84
CA ALA A 85 16.92 -2.67 7.85
C ALA A 85 15.97 -1.53 8.26
N LEU A 86 14.81 -1.86 8.85
CA LEU A 86 13.88 -0.86 9.37
C LEU A 86 14.43 -0.14 10.61
N GLN A 87 15.23 -0.81 11.45
CA GLN A 87 15.97 -0.17 12.55
C GLN A 87 16.99 0.82 12.02
N GLN A 88 17.80 0.43 11.02
CA GLN A 88 18.76 1.36 10.37
C GLN A 88 18.05 2.56 9.73
N LEU A 89 16.87 2.34 9.13
CA LEU A 89 16.07 3.44 8.60
C LEU A 89 15.58 4.36 9.72
N ALA A 90 15.11 3.80 10.83
CA ALA A 90 14.65 4.57 11.99
C ALA A 90 15.78 5.42 12.61
N GLU A 91 17.01 4.92 12.61
CA GLU A 91 18.20 5.65 13.08
C GLU A 91 18.57 6.84 12.18
N GLN A 92 18.38 6.71 10.87
CA GLN A 92 18.70 7.77 9.89
C GLN A 92 17.56 8.77 9.67
N THR A 93 16.33 8.40 10.01
CA THR A 93 15.14 9.24 9.86
C THR A 93 14.46 9.39 11.20
N ASP A 94 13.37 8.65 11.41
CA ASP A 94 12.74 8.45 12.70
C ASP A 94 12.00 7.10 12.69
N ARG A 95 11.66 6.62 13.89
CA ARG A 95 10.93 5.36 14.06
C ARG A 95 9.60 5.33 13.30
N ARG A 96 8.89 6.46 13.24
CA ARG A 96 7.58 6.55 12.60
C ARG A 96 7.68 6.38 11.09
N VAL A 97 8.69 6.97 10.45
CA VAL A 97 8.97 6.81 9.01
C VAL A 97 9.22 5.34 8.66
N ALA A 98 10.00 4.64 9.48
CA ALA A 98 10.25 3.21 9.27
C ALA A 98 8.97 2.37 9.42
N MET A 99 8.14 2.64 10.44
CA MET A 99 6.83 1.99 10.60
C MET A 99 5.89 2.31 9.43
N GLU A 100 5.85 3.56 8.97
CA GLU A 100 5.01 3.95 7.83
C GLU A 100 5.43 3.23 6.53
N LEU A 101 6.73 3.00 6.31
CA LEU A 101 7.23 2.20 5.20
C LEU A 101 6.82 0.71 5.35
N GLU A 102 6.96 0.15 6.54
CA GLU A 102 6.53 -1.23 6.82
C GLU A 102 5.03 -1.42 6.55
N HIS A 103 4.20 -0.52 7.09
CA HIS A 103 2.75 -0.54 6.88
C HIS A 103 2.38 -0.30 5.42
N TRP A 104 3.18 0.46 4.68
CA TRP A 104 3.03 0.62 3.23
C TRP A 104 3.25 -0.70 2.49
N VAL A 105 4.31 -1.45 2.81
CA VAL A 105 4.54 -2.79 2.23
C VAL A 105 3.38 -3.72 2.57
N ILE A 106 2.97 -3.75 3.84
CA ILE A 106 1.92 -4.63 4.32
C ILE A 106 0.61 -4.38 3.55
N ARG A 107 0.15 -3.13 3.47
CA ARG A 107 -1.14 -2.84 2.84
C ARG A 107 -1.16 -3.13 1.33
N HIS A 108 -0.08 -2.80 0.62
CA HIS A 108 -0.04 -2.91 -0.84
C HIS A 108 0.31 -4.30 -1.37
N PHE A 109 1.00 -5.13 -0.59
CA PHE A 109 1.52 -6.41 -1.09
C PHE A 109 1.03 -7.62 -0.31
N LEU A 110 0.65 -7.45 0.95
CA LEU A 110 0.35 -8.57 1.84
C LEU A 110 -1.12 -8.58 2.25
N TRP A 111 -1.80 -7.43 2.26
CA TRP A 111 -3.15 -7.28 2.76
C TRP A 111 -4.20 -7.27 1.64
N ARG A 112 -4.61 -8.44 1.17
CA ARG A 112 -5.62 -8.56 0.10
C ARG A 112 -6.92 -7.79 0.35
N GLU A 113 -7.42 -7.81 1.59
CA GLU A 113 -8.65 -7.09 1.95
C GLU A 113 -8.52 -5.56 1.73
N PHE A 114 -7.33 -4.98 1.88
CA PHE A 114 -7.09 -3.56 1.58
C PHE A 114 -7.25 -3.29 0.09
N GLN A 115 -6.60 -4.08 -0.77
CA GLN A 115 -6.70 -3.94 -2.22
C GLN A 115 -8.15 -4.12 -2.71
N THR A 116 -8.84 -5.13 -2.19
CA THR A 116 -10.27 -5.34 -2.49
C THR A 116 -11.12 -4.15 -2.06
N ALA A 117 -10.88 -3.60 -0.88
CA ALA A 117 -11.61 -2.43 -0.40
C ALA A 117 -11.32 -1.18 -1.23
N MET A 118 -10.06 -0.91 -1.60
CA MET A 118 -9.71 0.27 -2.42
C MET A 118 -10.33 0.17 -3.82
N HIS A 119 -10.36 -1.03 -4.41
CA HIS A 119 -11.08 -1.27 -5.64
C HIS A 119 -12.59 -0.98 -5.51
N ALA A 120 -13.24 -1.52 -4.48
CA ALA A 120 -14.67 -1.30 -4.23
C ALA A 120 -14.99 0.18 -3.98
N TRP A 121 -14.20 0.85 -3.14
CA TRP A 121 -14.35 2.28 -2.86
C TRP A 121 -14.11 3.13 -4.11
N SER A 122 -13.11 2.81 -4.94
CA SER A 122 -12.91 3.50 -6.21
C SER A 122 -14.16 3.41 -7.08
N TYR A 123 -14.77 2.24 -7.18
CA TYR A 123 -15.91 2.01 -8.07
C TYR A 123 -17.21 2.65 -7.56
N VAL A 124 -17.43 2.61 -6.24
CA VAL A 124 -18.54 3.31 -5.57
C VAL A 124 -18.41 4.82 -5.72
N LEU A 125 -17.24 5.39 -5.41
CA LEU A 125 -17.03 6.83 -5.50
C LEU A 125 -17.10 7.31 -6.95
N TYR A 126 -16.46 6.58 -7.87
CA TYR A 126 -16.56 6.87 -9.30
C TYR A 126 -18.03 6.89 -9.73
N THR A 127 -18.76 5.79 -9.56
CA THR A 127 -20.14 5.72 -10.07
C THR A 127 -21.11 6.63 -9.34
N GLY A 128 -20.96 6.74 -8.02
CA GLY A 128 -21.87 7.49 -7.15
C GLY A 128 -21.64 9.00 -7.13
N CYS A 129 -20.47 9.46 -7.56
CA CYS A 129 -20.14 10.90 -7.68
C CYS A 129 -20.18 11.41 -9.12
N LEU A 130 -20.42 10.55 -10.11
CA LEU A 130 -20.69 10.97 -11.49
C LEU A 130 -21.91 11.89 -11.55
N TYR A 131 -21.92 12.81 -12.51
CA TYR A 131 -23.04 13.72 -12.67
C TYR A 131 -24.29 12.93 -13.11
N PRO A 132 -25.51 13.36 -12.72
CA PRO A 132 -26.75 12.66 -13.05
C PRO A 132 -27.01 12.50 -14.56
N ASP A 133 -26.35 13.30 -15.39
CA ASP A 133 -26.47 13.29 -16.85
C ASP A 133 -25.51 12.30 -17.54
N ASP A 134 -24.67 11.60 -16.78
CA ASP A 134 -23.72 10.61 -17.30
C ASP A 134 -24.33 9.24 -17.59
N TYR A 135 -23.56 8.43 -18.31
CA TYR A 135 -23.88 7.19 -19.03
C TYR A 135 -24.84 6.16 -18.39
N TYR A 136 -25.08 6.13 -17.07
CA TYR A 136 -25.90 5.11 -16.38
C TYR A 136 -26.63 5.61 -15.10
N PRO A 137 -27.60 6.53 -15.22
CA PRO A 137 -28.32 7.09 -14.06
C PRO A 137 -29.10 6.01 -13.29
N GLU A 138 -29.51 4.93 -13.95
CA GLU A 138 -30.21 3.81 -13.34
C GLU A 138 -29.36 3.04 -12.34
N ARG A 139 -28.03 3.21 -12.35
CA ARG A 139 -27.08 2.56 -11.43
C ARG A 139 -26.69 3.43 -10.23
N GLN A 140 -27.17 4.67 -10.15
CA GLN A 140 -26.77 5.61 -9.11
C GLN A 140 -27.76 5.67 -7.94
N ILE A 141 -27.25 5.73 -6.73
CA ILE A 141 -27.95 6.14 -5.51
C ILE A 141 -27.53 7.59 -5.25
N PRO A 142 -28.46 8.53 -5.07
CA PRO A 142 -28.12 9.92 -4.80
C PRO A 142 -27.17 10.04 -3.60
N PRO A 143 -26.05 10.78 -3.73
CA PRO A 143 -25.09 10.97 -2.65
C PRO A 143 -25.74 11.76 -1.51
N PRO A 144 -25.34 11.50 -0.25
CA PRO A 144 -25.84 12.26 0.89
C PRO A 144 -25.37 13.71 0.82
N ALA A 145 -26.16 14.62 1.38
CA ALA A 145 -25.90 16.07 1.32
C ALA A 145 -24.58 16.47 1.98
N VAL A 146 -24.08 15.66 2.92
CA VAL A 146 -22.78 15.86 3.57
C VAL A 146 -21.59 15.55 2.65
N LEU A 147 -21.78 14.73 1.62
CA LEU A 147 -20.72 14.30 0.70
C LEU A 147 -20.60 15.23 -0.52
N THR A 148 -21.72 15.72 -1.06
CA THR A 148 -21.75 16.55 -2.28
C THR A 148 -20.80 17.76 -2.24
N PRO A 149 -20.67 18.52 -1.13
CA PRO A 149 -19.74 19.65 -1.06
C PRO A 149 -18.27 19.26 -1.24
N LEU A 150 -17.92 17.98 -1.04
CA LEU A 150 -16.55 17.47 -1.13
C LEU A 150 -16.20 16.98 -2.55
N PHE A 151 -17.18 16.90 -3.45
CA PHE A 151 -17.01 16.41 -4.83
C PHE A 151 -15.85 17.06 -5.59
N PRO A 152 -15.66 18.40 -5.55
CA PRO A 152 -14.53 19.02 -6.25
C PRO A 152 -13.14 18.54 -5.80
N GLU A 153 -13.01 18.05 -4.55
CA GLU A 153 -11.74 17.55 -4.01
C GLU A 153 -11.55 16.03 -4.24
N ILE A 154 -12.64 15.25 -4.28
CA ILE A 154 -12.57 13.78 -4.39
C ILE A 154 -12.64 13.27 -5.83
N ILE A 155 -13.39 13.94 -6.72
CA ILE A 155 -13.59 13.51 -8.11
C ILE A 155 -12.25 13.37 -8.85
N PRO A 156 -11.34 14.36 -8.81
CA PRO A 156 -10.07 14.24 -9.54
C PRO A 156 -9.27 12.98 -9.14
N LEU A 157 -9.34 12.58 -7.86
CA LEU A 157 -8.58 11.45 -7.31
C LEU A 157 -9.11 10.07 -7.74
N VAL A 158 -10.38 9.95 -8.11
CA VAL A 158 -11.01 8.64 -8.41
C VAL A 158 -11.35 8.47 -9.88
N PHE A 159 -11.23 9.53 -10.69
CA PHE A 159 -11.68 9.56 -12.07
C PHE A 159 -10.63 9.11 -13.11
N PRO A 160 -11.06 8.59 -14.29
CA PRO A 160 -10.19 8.00 -15.29
C PRO A 160 -9.23 8.99 -15.96
N GLU A 161 -9.58 10.26 -16.08
CA GLU A 161 -8.77 11.24 -16.82
C GLU A 161 -7.39 11.44 -16.18
N GLU A 162 -7.32 11.54 -14.84
CA GLU A 162 -6.05 11.58 -14.13
C GLU A 162 -5.29 10.24 -14.23
N LYS A 163 -6.02 9.12 -14.35
CA LYS A 163 -5.42 7.79 -14.52
C LYS A 163 -4.79 7.63 -15.90
N GLU A 164 -5.43 8.12 -16.96
CA GLU A 164 -4.88 8.10 -18.33
C GLU A 164 -3.64 8.99 -18.44
N GLU A 165 -3.68 10.21 -17.90
CA GLU A 165 -2.52 11.09 -17.86
C GLU A 165 -1.34 10.42 -17.12
N PHE A 166 -1.63 9.82 -15.96
CA PHE A 166 -0.61 9.11 -15.20
C PHE A 166 -0.08 7.86 -15.91
N GLU A 167 -0.94 7.12 -16.63
CA GLU A 167 -0.52 5.98 -17.42
C GLU A 167 0.47 6.37 -18.53
N GLU A 168 0.22 7.50 -19.20
CA GLU A 168 1.14 8.04 -20.21
C GLU A 168 2.47 8.49 -19.60
N VAL A 169 2.44 9.12 -18.41
CA VAL A 169 3.68 9.42 -17.66
C VAL A 169 4.45 8.13 -17.35
N LEU A 170 3.78 7.09 -16.86
CA LEU A 170 4.40 5.80 -16.57
C LEU A 170 5.04 5.17 -17.81
N LYS A 171 4.36 5.16 -18.96
CA LYS A 171 4.90 4.62 -20.22
C LYS A 171 6.17 5.36 -20.68
N GLN A 172 6.30 6.65 -20.36
CA GLN A 172 7.46 7.44 -20.75
C GLN A 172 8.67 7.23 -19.85
N ILE A 173 8.46 7.02 -18.55
CA ILE A 173 9.55 6.90 -17.57
C ILE A 173 9.97 5.45 -17.31
N ALA A 174 9.05 4.49 -17.47
CA ALA A 174 9.32 3.10 -17.19
C ALA A 174 10.28 2.46 -18.21
N PRO A 175 11.11 1.49 -17.80
CA PRO A 175 11.88 0.66 -18.72
C PRO A 175 10.97 -0.03 -19.74
N PRO A 176 11.50 -0.37 -20.94
CA PRO A 176 10.77 -1.19 -21.88
C PRO A 176 10.43 -2.54 -21.24
N ARG A 177 9.25 -3.07 -21.57
CA ARG A 177 8.83 -4.41 -21.15
C ARG A 177 9.82 -5.47 -21.61
N ALA A 178 10.00 -6.50 -20.80
CA ALA A 178 10.78 -7.67 -21.19
C ALA A 178 10.02 -8.53 -22.24
N GLU A 179 10.73 -9.39 -22.96
CA GLU A 179 10.12 -10.22 -24.02
C GLU A 179 9.06 -11.19 -23.49
N ASP A 180 9.26 -11.69 -22.26
CA ASP A 180 8.34 -12.57 -21.54
C ASP A 180 7.10 -11.83 -20.99
N GLU A 181 7.08 -10.50 -21.03
CA GLU A 181 5.96 -9.64 -20.64
C GLU A 181 5.09 -9.21 -21.83
N SER A 182 5.15 -9.94 -22.96
CA SER A 182 4.52 -9.54 -24.24
C SER A 182 3.01 -9.24 -24.19
N LEU A 183 2.28 -9.79 -23.22
CA LEU A 183 0.85 -9.55 -22.99
C LEU A 183 0.55 -8.25 -22.21
N LEU A 184 1.58 -7.62 -21.63
CA LEU A 184 1.46 -6.42 -20.84
C LEU A 184 1.71 -5.18 -21.69
N SER A 185 0.98 -4.10 -21.42
CA SER A 185 1.16 -2.80 -22.09
C SER A 185 2.44 -2.08 -21.64
N MET A 186 3.00 -2.47 -20.49
CA MET A 186 4.18 -1.89 -19.85
C MET A 186 4.89 -2.96 -19.00
N CYS A 187 6.09 -2.67 -18.49
CA CYS A 187 6.81 -3.62 -17.64
C CYS A 187 6.04 -3.92 -16.33
N GLY A 188 6.30 -5.07 -15.71
CA GLY A 188 5.59 -5.50 -14.49
C GLY A 188 5.62 -4.48 -13.36
N ASP A 189 6.76 -3.82 -13.13
CA ASP A 189 6.92 -2.79 -12.11
C ASP A 189 6.03 -1.56 -12.34
N ALA A 190 5.89 -1.15 -13.61
CA ALA A 190 5.01 -0.04 -13.96
C ALA A 190 3.54 -0.37 -13.70
N ILE A 191 3.11 -1.62 -13.95
CA ILE A 191 1.75 -2.07 -13.61
C ILE A 191 1.53 -2.07 -12.10
N THR A 192 2.50 -2.57 -11.33
CA THR A 192 2.43 -2.58 -9.87
C THR A 192 2.35 -1.16 -9.32
N ILE A 193 3.22 -0.26 -9.78
CA ILE A 193 3.21 1.15 -9.37
C ILE A 193 1.89 1.82 -9.75
N ARG A 194 1.34 1.54 -10.94
CA ARG A 194 0.02 2.06 -11.34
C ARG A 194 -1.06 1.71 -10.32
N ARG A 195 -1.14 0.44 -9.94
CA ARG A 195 -2.13 -0.04 -8.95
C ARG A 195 -1.94 0.63 -7.59
N ILE A 196 -0.70 0.76 -7.11
CA ILE A 196 -0.40 1.43 -5.85
C ILE A 196 -0.88 2.90 -5.87
N VAL A 197 -0.62 3.62 -6.95
CA VAL A 197 -1.04 5.02 -7.08
C VAL A 197 -2.56 5.16 -7.17
N GLU A 198 -3.24 4.21 -7.84
CA GLU A 198 -4.71 4.14 -7.85
C GLU A 198 -5.26 3.94 -6.43
N ASP A 199 -4.73 2.96 -5.69
CA ASP A 199 -5.12 2.68 -4.31
C ASP A 199 -4.87 3.89 -3.39
N GLU A 200 -3.70 4.54 -3.49
CA GLU A 200 -3.37 5.70 -2.66
C GLU A 200 -4.20 6.95 -3.00
N SER A 201 -4.62 7.10 -4.26
CA SER A 201 -5.57 8.16 -4.64
C SER A 201 -6.94 7.94 -3.99
N VAL A 202 -7.40 6.69 -3.91
CA VAL A 202 -8.63 6.33 -3.17
C VAL A 202 -8.46 6.59 -1.67
N VAL A 203 -7.34 6.16 -1.08
CA VAL A 203 -7.03 6.46 0.33
C VAL A 203 -7.08 7.95 0.61
N LYS A 204 -6.53 8.78 -0.29
CA LYS A 204 -6.57 10.23 -0.17
C LYS A 204 -7.99 10.79 -0.25
N ALA A 205 -8.83 10.27 -1.16
CA ALA A 205 -10.24 10.66 -1.24
C ALA A 205 -11.00 10.31 0.05
N LEU A 206 -10.83 9.08 0.56
CA LEU A 206 -11.46 8.63 1.80
C LEU A 206 -11.00 9.46 3.02
N ARG A 207 -9.70 9.81 3.08
CA ARG A 207 -9.16 10.69 4.12
C ARG A 207 -9.78 12.09 4.07
N ILE A 208 -9.96 12.67 2.88
CA ILE A 208 -10.62 13.96 2.72
C ILE A 208 -12.02 13.89 3.31
N ILE A 209 -12.81 12.89 2.93
CA ILE A 209 -14.16 12.66 3.46
C ILE A 209 -14.12 12.53 4.99
N ALA A 210 -13.28 11.64 5.51
CA ALA A 210 -13.18 11.39 6.95
C ALA A 210 -12.74 12.63 7.76
N SER A 211 -11.89 13.49 7.19
CA SER A 211 -11.40 14.71 7.85
C SER A 211 -12.43 15.84 7.94
N LYS A 212 -13.49 15.78 7.12
CA LYS A 212 -14.52 16.83 7.01
C LYS A 212 -15.83 16.43 7.67
N LEU A 213 -16.00 15.15 8.00
CA LEU A 213 -17.23 14.60 8.56
C LEU A 213 -17.03 14.15 10.01
N ASP A 214 -18.06 14.37 10.82
CA ASP A 214 -18.17 13.76 12.14
C ASP A 214 -18.62 12.29 12.04
N GLU A 215 -18.83 11.63 13.18
CA GLU A 215 -19.21 10.22 13.21
C GLU A 215 -20.56 9.96 12.52
N ALA A 216 -21.53 10.87 12.69
CA ALA A 216 -22.83 10.77 12.05
C ALA A 216 -22.73 10.91 10.52
N GLY A 217 -21.98 11.91 10.04
CA GLY A 217 -21.74 12.10 8.61
C GLY A 217 -20.98 10.94 7.98
N ARG A 218 -19.99 10.37 8.68
CA ARG A 218 -19.30 9.16 8.21
C ARG A 218 -20.24 7.96 8.12
N ALA A 219 -21.09 7.74 9.11
CA ALA A 219 -22.08 6.66 9.08
C ALA A 219 -23.07 6.82 7.92
N GLU A 220 -23.51 8.05 7.62
CA GLU A 220 -24.38 8.34 6.47
C GLU A 220 -23.69 8.01 5.14
N VAL A 221 -22.42 8.41 4.97
CA VAL A 221 -21.63 8.08 3.77
C VAL A 221 -21.41 6.57 3.64
N THR A 222 -21.08 5.88 4.74
CA THR A 222 -20.91 4.43 4.72
C THR A 222 -22.22 3.71 4.34
N GLN A 223 -23.36 4.13 4.89
CA GLN A 223 -24.65 3.56 4.53
C GLN A 223 -24.97 3.79 3.05
N TRP A 224 -24.74 5.00 2.55
CA TRP A 224 -24.90 5.30 1.13
C TRP A 224 -23.98 4.44 0.26
N ALA A 225 -22.71 4.29 0.62
CA ALA A 225 -21.73 3.50 -0.12
C ALA A 225 -22.14 2.02 -0.23
N LEU A 226 -22.66 1.45 0.86
CA LEU A 226 -23.19 0.08 0.88
C LEU A 226 -24.40 -0.07 -0.06
N LEU A 227 -25.33 0.90 -0.06
CA LEU A 227 -26.48 0.90 -0.97
C LEU A 227 -26.04 1.05 -2.43
N GLN A 228 -25.05 1.91 -2.69
CA GLN A 228 -24.48 2.10 -4.02
C GLN A 228 -23.79 0.82 -4.50
N ALA A 229 -22.97 0.18 -3.67
CA ALA A 229 -22.34 -1.11 -4.00
C ALA A 229 -23.38 -2.20 -4.30
N ALA A 230 -24.42 -2.31 -3.47
CA ALA A 230 -25.51 -3.27 -3.69
C ALA A 230 -26.28 -3.01 -4.99
N LYS A 231 -26.25 -1.78 -5.52
CA LYS A 231 -26.86 -1.44 -6.81
C LYS A 231 -25.97 -1.75 -8.00
N LEU A 232 -24.67 -1.92 -7.78
CA LEU A 232 -23.64 -2.24 -8.78
C LEU A 232 -23.39 -3.75 -8.92
N THR A 233 -24.39 -4.59 -8.58
CA THR A 233 -24.40 -6.07 -8.37
C THR A 233 -23.48 -6.95 -9.23
N ASP A 234 -23.02 -6.48 -10.38
CA ASP A 234 -22.17 -7.24 -11.31
C ASP A 234 -20.67 -6.95 -11.14
N SER A 235 -20.30 -6.01 -10.27
CA SER A 235 -18.92 -5.49 -10.20
C SER A 235 -18.27 -5.59 -8.82
N ILE A 236 -19.03 -5.38 -7.75
CA ILE A 236 -18.52 -5.35 -6.37
C ILE A 236 -19.60 -5.83 -5.39
N GLU A 237 -19.17 -6.42 -4.27
CA GLU A 237 -20.07 -6.80 -3.17
C GLU A 237 -20.01 -5.74 -2.05
N PRO A 238 -21.12 -5.40 -1.36
CA PRO A 238 -21.11 -4.39 -0.30
C PRO A 238 -20.09 -4.66 0.82
N GLU A 239 -19.87 -5.92 1.17
CA GLU A 239 -18.93 -6.33 2.21
C GLU A 239 -17.47 -6.01 1.85
N GLU A 240 -17.15 -5.88 0.55
CA GLU A 240 -15.80 -5.53 0.09
C GLU A 240 -15.38 -4.13 0.52
N LEU A 241 -16.33 -3.22 0.75
CA LEU A 241 -16.04 -1.87 1.26
C LEU A 241 -15.47 -1.87 2.69
N GLN A 242 -15.68 -2.95 3.44
CA GLN A 242 -15.29 -3.07 4.85
C GLN A 242 -15.90 -1.98 5.75
N GLY A 243 -17.11 -1.51 5.43
CA GLY A 243 -17.83 -0.51 6.22
C GLY A 243 -17.06 0.81 6.29
N ASP A 244 -16.91 1.37 7.50
CA ASP A 244 -16.20 2.62 7.75
C ASP A 244 -14.70 2.43 8.08
N LYS A 245 -14.19 1.19 8.08
CA LYS A 245 -12.81 0.84 8.46
C LYS A 245 -11.73 1.68 7.76
N TYR A 246 -11.93 1.98 6.48
CA TYR A 246 -11.01 2.78 5.67
C TYR A 246 -11.44 4.24 5.50
N LEU A 247 -12.62 4.61 5.98
CA LEU A 247 -13.11 5.99 6.02
C LEU A 247 -12.58 6.71 7.27
N ARG A 248 -11.25 6.82 7.36
CA ARG A 248 -10.53 7.38 8.51
C ARG A 248 -9.47 8.40 8.10
N VAL A 249 -9.04 9.22 9.06
CA VAL A 249 -8.01 10.25 8.83
C VAL A 249 -6.63 9.62 8.79
N GLU A 250 -6.37 8.66 9.69
CA GLU A 250 -5.11 7.94 9.79
C GLU A 250 -4.88 7.07 8.54
N SER A 251 -3.60 6.84 8.19
CA SER A 251 -3.27 5.93 7.10
C SER A 251 -3.77 4.50 7.39
N PRO A 252 -4.19 3.75 6.36
CA PRO A 252 -4.46 2.32 6.48
C PRO A 252 -3.28 1.58 7.13
N CYS A 253 -3.60 0.61 7.99
CA CYS A 253 -2.65 -0.17 8.78
C CYS A 253 -1.84 0.62 9.82
N SER A 254 -2.19 1.88 10.13
CA SER A 254 -1.53 2.66 11.20
C SER A 254 -1.61 2.02 12.58
N ASP A 255 -2.65 1.22 12.81
CA ASP A 255 -2.93 0.45 14.03
C ASP A 255 -2.36 -0.98 14.01
N PHE A 256 -1.73 -1.38 12.90
CA PHE A 256 -1.14 -2.71 12.78
C PHE A 256 0.20 -2.78 13.54
N PRO A 257 0.55 -3.92 14.15
CA PRO A 257 1.83 -4.07 14.84
C PRO A 257 3.02 -3.95 13.87
N SER A 258 4.12 -3.36 14.34
CA SER A 258 5.38 -3.24 13.60
C SER A 258 6.46 -4.18 14.15
N VAL A 259 7.41 -4.60 13.30
CA VAL A 259 8.64 -5.28 13.79
C VAL A 259 9.41 -4.46 14.79
N LEU A 260 9.30 -3.13 14.72
CA LEU A 260 10.04 -2.24 15.60
C LEU A 260 9.47 -2.26 17.03
N ASP A 261 8.21 -2.70 17.22
CA ASP A 261 7.59 -2.85 18.53
C ASP A 261 8.15 -4.04 19.31
N PHE A 262 8.84 -4.95 18.63
CA PHE A 262 9.45 -6.15 19.18
C PHE A 262 10.94 -6.16 18.84
N PRO A 263 11.79 -5.41 19.59
CA PRO A 263 13.22 -5.44 19.33
C PRO A 263 13.74 -6.87 19.39
N ILE A 264 14.54 -7.25 18.40
CA ILE A 264 15.28 -8.51 18.41
C ILE A 264 16.18 -8.44 19.64
N SER A 265 15.92 -9.28 20.65
CA SER A 265 16.88 -9.45 21.74
C SER A 265 18.19 -9.88 21.12
N GLU A 266 19.20 -9.00 21.15
CA GLU A 266 20.57 -9.44 20.97
C GLU A 266 20.81 -10.51 22.04
N GLU A 267 20.95 -11.76 21.63
CA GLU A 267 21.62 -12.73 22.47
C GLU A 267 22.99 -12.13 22.75
N VAL A 268 23.14 -11.56 23.94
CA VAL A 268 24.42 -11.18 24.50
C VAL A 268 25.26 -12.45 24.38
N ASN A 269 26.16 -12.45 23.38
CA ASN A 269 27.31 -13.33 23.37
C ASN A 269 28.12 -12.91 24.59
N ASP A 270 27.71 -13.42 25.74
CA ASP A 270 28.43 -13.28 26.98
C ASP A 270 29.64 -14.19 26.78
N GLY A 271 30.68 -13.58 26.21
CA GLY A 271 32.01 -14.11 26.08
C GLY A 271 32.58 -14.34 27.47
N SER A 272 32.05 -15.33 28.16
CA SER A 272 32.64 -15.89 29.36
C SER A 272 33.67 -16.90 28.89
N ASN A 273 34.83 -16.38 28.48
CA ASN A 273 36.08 -17.08 28.67
C ASN A 273 36.23 -17.38 30.16
N LEU A 274 36.11 -18.65 30.54
CA LEU A 274 36.81 -19.26 31.67
C LEU A 274 37.08 -20.73 31.36
#